data_AF-A0A534NRU3-F1
#
_entry.id   AF-A0A534NRU3-F1
#
_cell.length_a   1.000
_cell.length_b   1.000
_cell.length_c   1.000
_cell.angle_alpha   90.00
_cell.angle_beta   90.00
_cell.angle_gamma   90.00
#
_symmetry.space_group_name_H-M   'P 1'
#
loop_
_entity.id
_entity.type
_entity.pdbx_description
1 polymer ?
#
loop_
_entity_poly.entity_id
_entity_poly.type
_entity_poly.pdbx_seq_one_letter_code
_entity_poly.pdbx_strand_id
1 'polypeptide(L)'
;MKRVLVLAALCGACGGAPSIHSFTVDRDRILRGDSVTLSWNVEGARKIEIDPQPGTVTGSSATVSPQATTSYVLHATNSHGSTASQAVQVNVVQSAISSFAAFPDEVEAGGAVELRWKLAIPATSSSVNGTAVAPAQTTLRTNPQGDTTYVLTVQSALGSSTA
;
A
#
# COMPACT_ATOMS: atom_id res chain seq x y z
N MET A 1 -3.88 51.04 -8.92
CA MET A 1 -2.85 50.24 -8.22
C MET A 1 -3.10 50.37 -6.72
N LYS A 2 -3.81 49.40 -6.12
CA LYS A 2 -4.18 49.42 -4.69
C LYS A 2 -2.97 48.96 -3.87
N ARG A 3 -2.40 49.86 -3.06
CA ARG A 3 -1.41 49.52 -2.04
C ARG A 3 -2.15 48.90 -0.86
N VAL A 4 -1.93 47.61 -0.62
CA VAL A 4 -2.41 46.92 0.58
C VAL A 4 -1.37 47.16 1.66
N LEU A 5 -1.77 47.87 2.73
CA LEU A 5 -1.05 47.93 3.99
C LEU A 5 -1.10 46.51 4.59
N VAL A 6 0.05 45.83 4.66
CA VAL A 6 0.17 44.66 5.53
C VAL A 6 0.37 45.20 6.94
N LEU A 7 -0.68 45.12 7.77
CA LEU A 7 -0.51 45.24 9.22
C LEU A 7 0.37 44.08 9.68
N ALA A 8 1.61 44.39 10.04
CA ALA A 8 2.40 43.51 10.88
C ALA A 8 1.76 43.48 12.27
N ALA A 9 0.92 42.47 12.52
CA ALA A 9 0.56 42.11 13.88
C ALA A 9 1.82 41.53 14.54
N LEU A 10 2.50 42.38 15.32
CA LEU A 10 3.48 41.97 16.32
C LEU A 10 2.77 41.12 17.38
N CYS A 11 2.61 39.82 17.13
CA CYS A 11 2.18 38.89 18.15
C CYS A 11 3.40 38.41 18.93
N GLY A 12 3.60 38.99 20.12
CA GLY A 12 4.63 38.59 21.07
C GLY A 12 4.36 37.20 21.65
N ALA A 13 4.90 36.17 21.00
CA ALA A 13 5.32 34.89 21.57
C ALA A 13 6.05 34.10 20.46
N CYS A 14 7.33 34.39 20.23
CA CYS A 14 8.12 33.67 19.21
C CYS A 14 8.55 32.28 19.75
N GLY A 15 7.59 31.38 19.93
CA GLY A 15 7.88 29.95 19.92
C GLY A 15 7.92 29.52 18.45
N GLY A 16 9.09 29.16 17.94
CA GLY A 16 9.26 28.74 16.55
C GLY A 16 8.25 27.67 16.11
N ALA A 17 7.99 27.58 14.81
CA ALA A 17 7.19 26.49 14.27
C ALA A 17 7.82 25.14 14.68
N PRO A 18 7.00 24.08 14.89
CA PRO A 18 7.53 22.74 15.10
C PRO A 18 8.52 22.33 14.01
N SER A 19 9.53 21.54 14.36
CA SER A 19 10.45 20.91 13.41
C SER A 19 10.09 19.44 13.24
N ILE A 20 9.95 18.98 12.01
CA ILE A 20 9.80 17.56 11.68
C ILE A 20 11.14 17.08 11.13
N HIS A 21 11.93 16.42 11.96
CA HIS A 21 13.25 15.89 11.59
C HIS A 21 13.12 14.67 10.67
N SER A 22 12.10 13.84 10.87
CA SER A 22 11.80 12.70 9.99
C SER A 22 10.31 12.33 10.01
N PHE A 23 9.84 11.82 8.87
CA PHE A 23 8.60 11.06 8.74
C PHE A 23 8.82 9.97 7.69
N THR A 24 8.74 8.71 8.08
CA THR A 24 9.11 7.55 7.25
C THR A 24 8.10 6.41 7.38
N VAL A 25 8.17 5.46 6.45
CA VAL A 25 7.46 4.19 6.49
C VAL A 25 8.46 3.05 6.31
N ASP A 26 8.23 1.91 6.98
CA ASP A 26 9.07 0.71 6.88
C ASP A 26 8.97 0.02 5.50
N ARG A 27 7.79 0.05 4.87
CA ARG A 27 7.54 -0.42 3.51
C ARG A 27 6.71 0.60 2.73
N ASP A 28 7.25 1.07 1.62
CA ASP A 28 6.59 2.02 0.71
C ASP A 28 5.73 1.32 -0.37
N ARG A 29 5.80 -0.02 -0.44
CA ARG A 29 5.02 -0.85 -1.35
C ARG A 29 4.58 -2.15 -0.68
N ILE A 30 3.27 -2.42 -0.73
CA ILE A 30 2.65 -3.56 -0.03
C ILE A 30 1.51 -4.17 -0.85
N LEU A 31 1.02 -5.35 -0.45
CA LEU A 31 -0.28 -5.85 -0.89
C LEU A 31 -1.43 -5.16 -0.13
N ARG A 32 -2.63 -5.18 -0.70
CA ARG A 32 -3.83 -4.59 -0.06
C ARG A 32 -3.98 -5.11 1.38
N GLY A 33 -4.13 -4.19 2.32
CA GLY A 33 -4.44 -4.50 3.71
C GLY A 33 -3.26 -5.01 4.54
N ASP A 34 -2.09 -5.17 3.94
CA ASP A 34 -0.86 -5.36 4.69
C ASP A 34 -0.62 -4.18 5.63
N SER A 35 0.00 -4.47 6.77
CA SER A 35 0.34 -3.44 7.76
C SER A 35 1.72 -2.84 7.50
N VAL A 36 1.82 -1.52 7.65
CA VAL A 36 3.08 -0.77 7.61
C VAL A 36 3.20 0.09 8.86
N THR A 37 4.42 0.43 9.23
CA THR A 37 4.72 1.26 10.39
C THR A 37 5.17 2.63 9.92
N LEU A 38 4.36 3.65 10.20
CA LEU A 38 4.74 5.04 10.09
C LEU A 38 5.59 5.41 11.30
N SER A 39 6.72 6.10 11.11
CA SER A 39 7.61 6.56 12.17
C SER A 39 7.98 8.03 11.97
N TRP A 40 8.10 8.79 13.05
CA TRP A 40 8.42 10.21 12.99
C TRP A 40 9.27 10.70 14.15
N ASN A 41 10.00 11.79 13.90
CA ASN A 41 10.71 12.55 14.92
C ASN A 41 10.34 14.02 14.77
N VAL A 42 9.66 14.55 15.79
CA VAL A 42 9.10 15.91 15.80
C VAL A 42 9.52 16.61 17.08
N GLU A 43 9.92 17.86 16.95
CA GLU A 43 10.32 18.72 18.06
C GLU A 43 9.45 19.98 18.12
N GLY A 44 9.14 20.46 19.32
CA GLY A 44 8.35 21.68 19.52
C GLY A 44 6.86 21.57 19.19
N ALA A 45 6.34 20.37 18.91
CA ALA A 45 4.92 20.14 18.69
C ALA A 45 4.18 19.82 20.01
N ARG A 46 2.96 20.34 20.14
CA ARG A 46 2.02 19.98 21.21
C ARG A 46 0.97 18.96 20.73
N LYS A 47 0.67 18.95 19.43
CA LYS A 47 -0.27 18.03 18.78
C LYS A 47 0.37 17.50 17.50
N ILE A 48 0.23 16.20 17.27
CA ILE A 48 0.60 15.54 16.01
C ILE A 48 -0.65 14.84 15.47
N GLU A 49 -0.96 15.08 14.21
CA GLU A 49 -2.02 14.42 13.46
C GLU A 49 -1.46 13.80 12.19
N ILE A 50 -2.01 12.65 11.78
CA ILE A 50 -1.69 12.00 10.52
C ILE A 50 -2.98 11.76 9.74
N ASP A 51 -3.08 12.40 8.58
CA ASP A 51 -4.17 12.20 7.62
C ASP A 51 -3.78 11.15 6.56
N PRO A 52 -4.72 10.36 6.02
CA PRO A 52 -6.16 10.34 6.33
C PRO A 52 -6.53 9.54 7.59
N GLN A 53 -5.67 8.62 8.03
CA GLN A 53 -5.73 7.87 9.28
C GLN A 53 -4.29 7.69 9.77
N PRO A 54 -4.03 7.52 11.08
CA PRO A 54 -4.97 7.30 12.20
C PRO A 54 -5.59 8.57 12.82
N GLY A 55 -5.28 9.78 12.33
CA GLY A 55 -5.70 11.03 12.96
C GLY A 55 -4.73 11.47 14.06
N THR A 56 -5.21 11.94 15.21
CA THR A 56 -4.33 12.38 16.31
C THR A 56 -3.53 11.22 16.87
N VAL A 57 -2.21 11.38 16.95
CA VAL A 57 -1.27 10.35 17.43
C VAL A 57 -0.44 10.85 18.61
N THR A 58 -0.02 9.90 19.44
CA THR A 58 0.95 10.11 20.51
C THR A 58 2.18 9.23 20.28
N GLY A 59 3.35 9.64 20.77
CA GLY A 59 4.59 8.90 20.58
C GLY A 59 5.27 9.23 19.25
N SER A 60 6.00 8.25 18.70
CA SER A 60 6.88 8.40 17.52
C SER A 60 6.60 7.39 16.40
N SER A 61 5.55 6.58 16.52
CA SER A 61 5.16 5.62 15.48
C SER A 61 3.69 5.22 15.56
N ALA A 62 3.14 4.75 14.44
CA ALA A 62 1.81 4.16 14.34
C ALA A 62 1.77 3.10 13.23
N THR A 63 1.04 2.02 13.47
CA THR A 63 0.78 0.98 12.46
C THR A 63 -0.52 1.29 11.72
N VAL A 64 -0.49 1.18 10.39
CA VAL A 64 -1.63 1.41 9.50
C VAL A 64 -1.72 0.30 8.46
N SER A 65 -2.92 0.04 7.93
CA SER A 65 -3.17 -1.04 6.97
C SER A 65 -3.95 -0.54 5.75
N PRO A 66 -3.33 0.22 4.84
CA PRO A 66 -4.04 0.87 3.74
C PRO A 66 -4.63 -0.13 2.74
N GLN A 67 -5.83 0.18 2.26
CA GLN A 67 -6.56 -0.65 1.27
C GLN A 67 -6.31 -0.20 -0.19
N ALA A 68 -5.79 1.01 -0.36
CA ALA A 68 -5.44 1.62 -1.65
C ALA A 68 -4.17 2.44 -1.45
N THR A 69 -3.52 2.85 -2.54
CA THR A 69 -2.34 3.72 -2.47
C THR A 69 -2.69 5.00 -1.72
N THR A 70 -2.00 5.25 -0.62
CA THR A 70 -2.32 6.34 0.31
C THR A 70 -1.11 7.22 0.52
N SER A 71 -1.31 8.53 0.41
CA SER A 71 -0.35 9.55 0.84
C SER A 71 -0.69 9.94 2.27
N TYR A 72 0.18 9.59 3.22
CA TYR A 72 0.04 10.00 4.61
C TYR A 72 0.70 11.36 4.80
N VAL A 73 0.05 12.25 5.54
CA VAL A 73 0.58 13.58 5.85
C VAL A 73 0.59 13.76 7.36
N LEU A 74 1.77 13.96 7.92
CA LEU A 74 1.96 14.30 9.32
C LEU A 74 1.86 15.82 9.47
N HIS A 75 1.00 16.27 10.39
CA HIS A 75 0.78 17.64 10.80
C HIS A 75 1.22 17.83 12.25
N ALA A 76 2.24 18.67 12.47
CA ALA A 76 2.75 19.00 13.79
C ALA A 76 2.33 20.43 14.16
N THR A 77 1.63 20.61 15.29
CA THR A 77 1.12 21.92 15.73
C THR A 77 1.62 22.26 17.14
N ASN A 78 2.18 23.46 17.35
CA ASN A 78 2.61 23.92 18.68
C ASN A 78 1.47 24.61 19.48
N SER A 79 1.75 25.01 20.72
CA SER A 79 0.77 25.70 21.58
C SER A 79 0.33 27.08 21.08
N HIS A 80 1.10 27.69 20.16
CA HIS A 80 0.83 28.99 19.56
C HIS A 80 0.06 28.88 18.24
N GLY A 81 -0.26 27.66 17.80
CA GLY A 81 -0.97 27.40 16.55
C GLY A 81 -0.08 27.33 15.30
N SER A 82 1.25 27.43 15.43
CA SER A 82 2.17 27.25 14.30
C SER A 82 2.23 25.77 13.88
N THR A 83 2.20 25.52 12.57
CA THR A 83 2.15 24.17 12.00
C THR A 83 3.34 23.86 11.08
N ALA A 84 3.82 22.62 11.12
CA ALA A 84 4.71 22.05 10.10
C ALA A 84 4.09 20.75 9.56
N SER A 85 4.42 20.38 8.32
CA SER A 85 3.90 19.14 7.70
C SER A 85 4.93 18.41 6.85
N GLN A 86 4.84 17.08 6.82
CA GLN A 86 5.65 16.21 5.96
C GLN A 86 4.79 15.04 5.45
N ALA A 87 5.05 14.55 4.24
CA ALA A 87 4.27 13.48 3.63
C ALA A 87 5.14 12.26 3.27
N VAL A 88 4.53 11.07 3.33
CA VAL A 88 5.07 9.82 2.81
C VAL A 88 3.99 9.07 2.04
N GLN A 89 4.38 8.30 1.03
CA GLN A 89 3.44 7.53 0.21
C GLN A 89 3.62 6.03 0.43
N VAL A 90 2.50 5.32 0.53
CA VAL A 90 2.45 3.85 0.55
C VAL A 90 1.68 3.38 -0.68
N ASN A 91 2.38 2.68 -1.57
CA ASN A 91 1.83 2.10 -2.80
C ASN A 91 1.19 0.74 -2.52
N VAL A 92 -0.10 0.61 -2.79
CA VAL A 92 -0.83 -0.63 -2.55
C VAL A 92 -1.09 -1.36 -3.85
N VAL A 93 -0.54 -2.58 -3.96
CA VAL A 93 -0.83 -3.50 -5.04
C VAL A 93 -2.02 -4.39 -4.65
N GLN A 94 -3.00 -4.49 -5.54
CA GLN A 94 -4.25 -5.20 -5.28
C GLN A 94 -4.07 -6.71 -5.19
N SER A 95 -3.29 -7.26 -6.11
CA SER A 95 -2.94 -8.68 -6.17
C SER A 95 -1.64 -8.82 -6.97
N ALA A 96 -0.83 -9.81 -6.64
CA ALA A 96 0.31 -10.19 -7.47
C ALA A 96 -0.13 -10.84 -8.80
N ILE A 97 -1.38 -11.32 -8.89
CA ILE A 97 -1.98 -11.94 -10.08
C ILE A 97 -2.85 -10.89 -10.77
N SER A 98 -2.56 -10.57 -12.04
CA SER A 98 -3.34 -9.61 -12.83
C SER A 98 -4.43 -10.26 -13.67
N SER A 99 -4.27 -11.53 -14.04
CA SER A 99 -5.32 -12.33 -14.68
C SER A 99 -5.04 -13.82 -14.49
N PHE A 100 -6.08 -14.63 -14.35
CA PHE A 100 -6.02 -16.09 -14.41
C PHE A 100 -7.29 -16.61 -15.07
N ALA A 101 -7.14 -17.39 -16.13
CA ALA A 101 -8.27 -17.91 -16.91
C ALA A 101 -7.92 -19.23 -17.62
N ALA A 102 -8.95 -20.03 -17.87
CA ALA A 102 -8.90 -21.19 -18.76
C ALA A 102 -9.23 -20.78 -20.20
N PHE A 103 -8.58 -21.41 -21.18
CA PHE A 103 -8.94 -21.28 -22.59
C PHE A 103 -8.81 -22.63 -23.33
N PRO A 104 -9.88 -23.11 -24.00
CA PRO A 104 -11.26 -22.62 -23.89
C PRO A 104 -11.81 -22.80 -22.45
N ASP A 105 -12.87 -22.08 -22.11
CA ASP A 105 -13.56 -22.14 -20.82
C ASP A 105 -14.56 -23.30 -20.73
N GLU A 106 -14.97 -23.84 -21.88
CA GLU A 106 -15.82 -25.03 -21.99
C GLU A 106 -15.19 -26.05 -22.95
N VAL A 107 -15.16 -27.31 -22.50
CA VAL A 107 -14.74 -28.48 -23.28
C VAL A 107 -15.58 -29.68 -22.87
N GLU A 108 -15.73 -30.63 -23.79
CA GLU A 108 -16.16 -31.98 -23.45
C GLU A 108 -15.20 -32.61 -22.43
N ALA A 109 -15.69 -33.55 -21.62
CA ALA A 109 -14.87 -34.26 -20.63
C ALA A 109 -13.61 -34.87 -21.28
N GLY A 110 -12.45 -34.58 -20.71
CA GLY A 110 -11.13 -34.97 -21.23
C GLY A 110 -10.55 -34.03 -22.29
N GLY A 111 -11.31 -33.05 -22.75
CA GLY A 111 -10.84 -32.00 -23.65
C GLY A 111 -9.70 -31.19 -23.03
N ALA A 112 -8.79 -30.70 -23.88
CA ALA A 112 -7.63 -29.95 -23.44
C ALA A 112 -7.99 -28.49 -23.13
N VAL A 113 -7.62 -28.04 -21.94
CA VAL A 113 -7.76 -26.64 -21.50
C VAL A 113 -6.37 -26.11 -21.19
N GLU A 114 -6.08 -24.90 -21.66
CA GLU A 114 -4.88 -24.16 -21.29
C GLU A 114 -5.24 -23.08 -20.26
N LEU A 115 -4.75 -23.26 -19.04
CA LEU A 115 -4.73 -22.21 -18.03
C LEU A 115 -3.67 -21.18 -18.42
N ARG A 116 -4.02 -19.90 -18.35
CA ARG A 116 -3.15 -18.78 -18.67
C ARG A 116 -3.25 -17.75 -17.56
N TRP A 117 -2.10 -17.25 -17.11
CA TRP A 117 -2.07 -16.17 -16.13
C TRP A 117 -1.03 -15.11 -16.45
N LYS A 118 -1.27 -13.92 -15.90
CA LYS A 118 -0.34 -12.80 -15.91
C LYS A 118 -0.11 -12.36 -14.47
N LEU A 119 1.12 -11.96 -14.19
CA LEU A 119 1.51 -11.47 -12.88
C LEU A 119 1.75 -9.97 -12.94
N ALA A 120 1.23 -9.24 -11.96
CA ALA A 120 1.59 -7.85 -11.71
C ALA A 120 2.92 -7.72 -10.95
N ILE A 121 3.31 -8.78 -10.23
CA ILE A 121 4.56 -8.87 -9.49
C ILE A 121 5.21 -10.22 -9.79
N PRO A 122 6.51 -10.27 -10.12
CA PRO A 122 7.22 -11.53 -10.30
C PRO A 122 7.04 -12.48 -9.10
N ALA A 123 6.68 -13.72 -9.39
CA ALA A 123 6.52 -14.75 -8.38
C ALA A 123 7.89 -15.28 -7.93
N THR A 124 8.01 -15.57 -6.64
CA THR A 124 9.09 -16.40 -6.08
C THR A 124 8.68 -17.87 -6.04
N SER A 125 7.38 -18.16 -5.92
CA SER A 125 6.80 -19.49 -6.13
C SER A 125 5.36 -19.40 -6.65
N SER A 126 4.93 -20.44 -7.37
CA SER A 126 3.60 -20.54 -7.96
C SER A 126 3.08 -21.96 -7.80
N SER A 127 1.77 -22.13 -7.58
CA SER A 127 1.11 -23.44 -7.63
C SER A 127 -0.27 -23.34 -8.26
N VAL A 128 -0.68 -24.39 -8.96
CA VAL A 128 -2.05 -24.57 -9.48
C VAL A 128 -2.67 -25.75 -8.75
N ASN A 129 -3.81 -25.53 -8.09
CA ASN A 129 -4.47 -26.52 -7.23
C ASN A 129 -3.50 -27.15 -6.20
N GLY A 130 -2.61 -26.32 -5.63
CA GLY A 130 -1.59 -26.74 -4.67
C GLY A 130 -0.38 -27.48 -5.26
N THR A 131 -0.38 -27.78 -6.57
CA THR A 131 0.76 -28.41 -7.24
C THR A 131 1.74 -27.33 -7.73
N ALA A 132 2.99 -27.39 -7.28
CA ALA A 132 4.01 -26.41 -7.64
C ALA A 132 4.27 -26.39 -9.16
N VAL A 133 4.37 -25.19 -9.71
CA VAL A 133 4.81 -24.92 -11.09
C VAL A 133 6.01 -23.98 -11.05
N ALA A 134 6.75 -23.86 -12.15
CA ALA A 134 7.90 -22.95 -12.16
C ALA A 134 7.44 -21.50 -11.86
N PRO A 135 8.16 -20.70 -11.06
CA PRO A 135 7.70 -19.36 -10.65
C PRO A 135 7.39 -18.43 -11.84
N ALA A 136 8.20 -18.50 -12.89
CA ALA A 136 8.03 -17.71 -14.12
C ALA A 136 7.09 -18.36 -15.16
N GLN A 137 6.52 -19.54 -14.88
CA GLN A 137 5.53 -20.17 -15.74
C GLN A 137 4.28 -19.30 -15.79
N THR A 138 3.67 -19.17 -16.97
CA THR A 138 2.47 -18.35 -17.21
C THR A 138 1.34 -19.13 -17.88
N THR A 139 1.57 -20.39 -18.22
CA THR A 139 0.56 -21.28 -18.78
C THR A 139 0.67 -22.70 -18.22
N LEU A 140 -0.45 -23.44 -18.19
CA LEU A 140 -0.48 -24.86 -17.84
C LEU A 140 -1.59 -25.55 -18.63
N ARG A 141 -1.25 -26.65 -19.31
CA ARG A 141 -2.26 -27.49 -19.99
C ARG A 141 -2.82 -28.53 -19.04
N THR A 142 -4.13 -28.77 -19.15
CA THR A 142 -4.89 -29.70 -18.32
C THR A 142 -5.97 -30.40 -19.16
N ASN A 143 -6.54 -31.48 -18.63
CA ASN A 143 -7.60 -32.27 -19.28
C ASN A 143 -8.70 -32.61 -18.26
N PRO A 144 -9.53 -31.64 -17.85
CA PRO A 144 -10.58 -31.86 -16.86
C PRO A 144 -11.58 -32.92 -17.32
N GLN A 145 -12.07 -33.75 -16.40
CA GLN A 145 -13.06 -34.82 -16.68
C GLN A 145 -14.51 -34.37 -16.40
N GLY A 146 -14.69 -33.11 -16.01
CA GLY A 146 -15.95 -32.47 -15.65
C GLY A 146 -15.66 -31.08 -15.08
N ASP A 147 -16.70 -30.43 -14.54
CA ASP A 147 -16.61 -29.09 -13.97
C ASP A 147 -15.46 -29.01 -12.94
N THR A 148 -14.47 -28.20 -13.26
CA THR A 148 -13.25 -28.08 -12.45
C THR A 148 -12.98 -26.61 -12.18
N THR A 149 -12.89 -26.25 -10.90
CA THR A 149 -12.35 -24.95 -10.50
C THR A 149 -10.85 -25.06 -10.34
N TYR A 150 -10.11 -24.16 -10.96
CA TYR A 150 -8.67 -24.03 -10.77
C TYR A 150 -8.38 -22.87 -9.83
N VAL A 151 -7.39 -23.05 -8.97
CA VAL A 151 -6.90 -22.04 -8.03
C VAL A 151 -5.41 -21.84 -8.28
N LEU A 152 -5.03 -20.62 -8.66
CA LEU A 152 -3.64 -20.21 -8.78
C LEU A 152 -3.21 -19.52 -7.49
N THR A 153 -2.16 -20.03 -6.84
CA THR A 153 -1.54 -19.36 -5.68
C THR A 153 -0.13 -18.92 -6.03
N VAL A 154 0.20 -17.66 -5.77
CA VAL A 154 1.48 -17.04 -6.07
C VAL A 154 2.05 -16.40 -4.82
N GLN A 155 3.29 -16.75 -4.48
CA GLN A 155 4.09 -15.99 -3.53
C GLN A 155 4.95 -14.99 -4.29
N SER A 156 5.01 -13.75 -3.82
CA SER A 156 5.83 -12.69 -4.37
C SER A 156 6.66 -12.00 -3.28
N ALA A 157 7.50 -11.05 -3.66
CA ALA A 157 8.22 -10.22 -2.71
C ALA A 157 7.31 -9.41 -1.76
N LEU A 158 6.03 -9.20 -2.14
CA LEU A 158 5.06 -8.48 -1.31
C LEU A 158 4.12 -9.38 -0.51
N GLY A 159 4.23 -10.71 -0.67
CA GLY A 159 3.34 -11.67 -0.01
C GLY A 159 2.58 -12.56 -0.99
N SER A 160 1.54 -13.23 -0.47
CA SER A 160 0.74 -14.22 -1.20
C SER A 160 -0.44 -13.59 -1.94
N SER A 161 -0.79 -14.13 -3.09
CA SER A 161 -2.04 -13.83 -3.79
C SER A 161 -2.64 -15.11 -4.37
N THR A 162 -3.96 -15.18 -4.39
CA THR A 162 -4.72 -16.29 -4.94
C THR A 162 -5.75 -15.77 -5.94
N ALA A 163 -5.92 -16.47 -7.06
CA ALA A 163 -6.90 -16.18 -8.11
C ALA A 163 -7.61 -17.45 -8.58
#